data_AF-A0A209CUI4-F1
#
_entry.id   AF-A0A209CUI4-F1
#
_cell.length_a   1.000
_cell.length_b   1.000
_cell.length_c   1.000
_cell.angle_alpha   90.00
_cell.angle_beta   90.00
_cell.angle_gamma   90.00
#
_symmetry.space_group_name_H-M   'P 1'
#
loop_
_entity.id
_entity.type
_entity.pdbx_description
1 polymer ?
#
loop_
_entity_poly.entity_id
_entity_poly.type
_entity_poly.pdbx_seq_one_letter_code
_entity_poly.pdbx_strand_id
1 'polypeptide(L)'
;MTFDASETAFQDPDTDPHANDAAPYGGGDPYADYRDAGDLPFTELVDLADRRLGGGVIAANDEFFAERENLLIRERAVFDPEHFGHKGKIMDGWETRRRRGADAENPFPAPGDHDWAIVRLGAPGIVRGLIVDTAHFRGNYPQRVSVQATSVEGAPGPEQLLADDVKWEEILPPTPVRGHAANAFEITGGRRYTHLRLCQHPDGGIARLRVHGEVVPDPAWLAALGTIDLISVLNGGTYEDASDRFYSSPTQIILPGTSRKMDDGWENRRRRVRDTNDWVRFRLPAQGAVRAIEIDTAYLKGNSAGWIALQGRNGDTGEWFEIVPRTRLQPDTLHRFVLRAQAVVTHVRLDAFPDGGVARMRLHGSLTESGAAELTRRYEESGA
;
A
#
# COMPACT_ATOMS: atom_id res chain seq x y z
N MET A 1 -26.22 0.85 -4.91
CA MET A 1 -26.59 1.15 -6.31
C MET A 1 -25.62 0.37 -7.15
N THR A 2 -26.13 -0.56 -7.95
CA THR A 2 -25.35 -1.35 -8.91
C THR A 2 -24.73 -0.42 -9.92
N PHE A 3 -23.39 -0.37 -9.98
CA PHE A 3 -22.69 0.27 -11.08
C PHE A 3 -23.09 -0.44 -12.37
N ASP A 4 -23.67 0.33 -13.29
CA ASP A 4 -24.01 -0.12 -14.63
C ASP A 4 -22.69 -0.34 -15.38
N ALA A 5 -22.40 -1.59 -15.74
CA ALA A 5 -21.19 -1.98 -16.48
C ALA A 5 -21.19 -1.47 -17.94
N SER A 6 -22.05 -0.50 -18.26
CA SER A 6 -22.26 0.06 -19.60
C SER A 6 -21.77 1.50 -19.78
N GLU A 7 -21.25 2.18 -18.76
CA GLU A 7 -20.57 3.48 -18.95
C GLU A 7 -19.09 3.28 -19.36
N THR A 8 -18.98 2.99 -20.65
CA THR A 8 -17.81 3.08 -21.54
C THR A 8 -16.68 2.09 -21.28
N ALA A 9 -16.49 1.15 -22.21
CA ALA A 9 -15.20 0.50 -22.40
C ALA A 9 -14.12 1.59 -22.62
N PHE A 10 -12.88 1.35 -22.19
CA PHE A 10 -11.75 2.20 -22.58
C PHE A 10 -11.75 2.38 -24.09
N GLN A 11 -11.81 3.62 -24.54
CA GLN A 11 -11.75 3.94 -25.96
C GLN A 11 -10.28 4.03 -26.36
N ASP A 12 -9.96 3.50 -27.55
CA ASP A 12 -8.60 3.46 -28.05
C ASP A 12 -8.10 4.90 -28.31
N PRO A 13 -7.09 5.39 -27.56
CA PRO A 13 -6.58 6.75 -27.73
C PRO A 13 -5.97 7.00 -29.12
N ASP A 14 -5.63 5.94 -29.86
CA ASP A 14 -5.13 6.07 -31.24
C ASP A 14 -6.24 6.52 -32.22
N THR A 15 -7.51 6.43 -31.83
CA THR A 15 -8.67 6.89 -32.62
C THR A 15 -9.17 8.29 -32.24
N ASP A 16 -9.22 8.59 -30.94
CA ASP A 16 -9.52 9.92 -30.39
C ASP A 16 -8.66 10.14 -29.13
N PRO A 17 -7.68 11.07 -29.18
CA PRO A 17 -6.74 11.29 -28.08
C PRO A 17 -7.40 11.87 -26.82
N HIS A 18 -8.65 12.36 -26.92
CA HIS A 18 -9.41 12.96 -25.82
C HIS A 18 -10.50 12.04 -25.27
N ALA A 19 -10.64 10.83 -25.81
CA ALA A 19 -11.74 9.93 -25.50
C ALA A 19 -11.84 9.52 -24.02
N ASN A 20 -10.71 9.58 -23.30
CA ASN A 20 -10.63 9.20 -21.89
C ASN A 20 -10.43 10.40 -20.94
N ASP A 21 -10.48 11.63 -21.47
CA ASP A 21 -10.32 12.86 -20.70
C ASP A 21 -11.45 13.02 -19.69
N ALA A 22 -11.16 13.74 -18.61
CA ALA A 22 -12.20 14.25 -17.73
C ALA A 22 -12.62 15.66 -18.16
N ALA A 23 -13.84 16.06 -17.79
CA ALA A 23 -14.30 17.41 -18.07
C ALA A 23 -13.35 18.46 -17.45
N PRO A 24 -13.18 19.65 -18.05
CA PRO A 24 -12.48 20.75 -17.41
C PRO A 24 -13.07 21.04 -16.02
N TYR A 25 -12.21 21.36 -15.05
CA TYR A 25 -12.67 21.67 -13.70
C TYR A 25 -13.61 22.90 -13.71
N GLY A 26 -14.86 22.70 -13.33
CA GLY A 26 -15.91 23.73 -13.35
C GLY A 26 -16.01 24.60 -12.09
N GLY A 27 -15.13 24.39 -11.10
CA GLY A 27 -15.25 25.01 -9.77
C GLY A 27 -15.98 24.11 -8.76
N GLY A 28 -15.87 24.43 -7.46
CA GLY A 28 -16.49 23.66 -6.38
C GLY A 28 -15.64 22.49 -5.90
N ASP A 29 -16.27 21.34 -5.64
CA ASP A 29 -15.55 20.14 -5.19
C ASP A 29 -14.64 19.60 -6.32
N PRO A 30 -13.30 19.59 -6.15
CA PRO A 30 -12.37 19.14 -7.19
C PRO A 30 -12.45 17.65 -7.50
N TYR A 31 -13.18 16.87 -6.69
CA TYR A 31 -13.39 15.44 -6.86
C TYR A 31 -14.82 15.07 -7.30
N ALA A 32 -15.67 16.05 -7.63
CA ALA A 32 -17.09 15.82 -7.94
C ALA A 32 -17.34 14.81 -9.08
N ASP A 33 -16.47 14.80 -10.09
CA ASP A 33 -16.51 13.92 -11.25
C ASP A 33 -15.34 12.92 -11.30
N TYR A 34 -14.68 12.72 -10.16
CA TYR A 34 -13.59 11.76 -10.04
C TYR A 34 -14.07 10.32 -10.18
N ARG A 35 -13.36 9.55 -10.99
CA ARG A 35 -13.68 8.14 -11.22
C ARG A 35 -12.86 7.27 -10.27
N ASP A 36 -13.49 6.82 -9.19
CA ASP A 36 -12.88 5.93 -8.22
C ASP A 36 -12.69 4.50 -8.79
N ALA A 37 -11.75 3.74 -8.25
CA ALA A 37 -11.48 2.35 -8.63
C ALA A 37 -12.57 1.40 -8.11
N GLY A 38 -13.36 1.84 -7.13
CA GLY A 38 -14.30 1.00 -6.40
C GLY A 38 -13.62 0.03 -5.45
N ASP A 39 -14.42 -0.85 -4.85
CA ASP A 39 -13.94 -1.85 -3.90
C ASP A 39 -13.40 -3.08 -4.64
N LEU A 40 -12.08 -3.14 -4.83
CA LEU A 40 -11.38 -4.28 -5.46
C LEU A 40 -10.72 -5.15 -4.39
N PRO A 41 -10.76 -6.50 -4.48
CA PRO A 41 -10.23 -7.37 -3.43
C PRO A 41 -8.77 -7.11 -3.05
N PHE A 42 -7.92 -6.73 -4.01
CA PHE A 42 -6.49 -6.48 -3.73
C PHE A 42 -6.25 -5.19 -2.93
N THR A 43 -7.19 -4.24 -2.87
CA THR A 43 -6.98 -2.96 -2.15
C THR A 43 -6.99 -3.11 -0.63
N GLU A 44 -7.45 -4.26 -0.13
CA GLU A 44 -7.34 -4.67 1.27
C GLU A 44 -5.91 -5.12 1.64
N LEU A 45 -5.07 -5.41 0.64
CA LEU A 45 -3.66 -5.73 0.85
C LEU A 45 -2.84 -4.46 1.12
N VAL A 46 -1.71 -4.63 1.79
CA VAL A 46 -0.79 -3.52 2.07
C VAL A 46 -0.24 -2.90 0.79
N ASP A 47 -0.12 -1.58 0.77
CA ASP A 47 0.67 -0.85 -0.22
C ASP A 47 2.17 -1.05 0.04
N LEU A 48 2.81 -1.90 -0.76
CA LEU A 48 4.24 -2.22 -0.71
C LEU A 48 5.13 -1.00 -0.97
N ALA A 49 4.59 0.05 -1.62
CA ALA A 49 5.32 1.29 -1.90
C ALA A 49 5.11 2.37 -0.82
N ASP A 50 4.35 2.09 0.25
CA ASP A 50 4.08 3.06 1.32
C ASP A 50 5.39 3.55 1.95
N ARG A 51 5.55 4.87 2.01
CA ARG A 51 6.73 5.53 2.60
C ARG A 51 6.98 5.15 4.05
N ARG A 52 5.94 4.81 4.80
CA ARG A 52 6.05 4.35 6.20
C ARG A 52 6.74 3.00 6.31
N LEU A 53 6.73 2.19 5.24
CA LEU A 53 7.48 0.95 5.14
C LEU A 53 8.92 1.19 4.63
N GLY A 54 9.25 2.40 4.17
CA GLY A 54 10.56 2.73 3.59
C GLY A 54 10.58 2.84 2.06
N GLY A 55 9.39 2.81 1.44
CA GLY A 55 9.24 3.00 -0.01
C GLY A 55 9.73 4.38 -0.46
N GLY A 56 10.23 4.44 -1.69
CA GLY A 56 10.79 5.68 -2.23
C GLY A 56 10.89 5.67 -3.75
N VAL A 57 10.75 6.84 -4.37
CA VAL A 57 11.04 7.04 -5.79
C VAL A 57 12.51 7.45 -5.90
N ILE A 58 13.34 6.56 -6.44
CA ILE A 58 14.80 6.70 -6.38
C ILE A 58 15.41 7.31 -7.63
N ALA A 59 14.67 7.33 -8.74
CA ALA A 59 15.04 8.02 -9.96
C ALA A 59 13.80 8.30 -10.81
N ALA A 60 13.88 9.33 -11.63
CA ALA A 60 13.02 9.54 -12.79
C ALA A 60 13.86 10.20 -13.88
N ASN A 61 13.49 10.01 -15.14
CA ASN A 61 14.18 10.67 -16.25
C ASN A 61 13.75 12.14 -16.44
N ASP A 62 12.55 12.51 -16.00
CA ASP A 62 12.03 13.87 -16.00
C ASP A 62 11.11 14.09 -14.79
N GLU A 63 11.11 15.31 -14.26
CA GLU A 63 10.23 15.77 -13.17
C GLU A 63 10.02 17.29 -13.27
N PHE A 64 9.91 17.79 -14.51
CA PHE A 64 10.02 19.22 -14.74
C PHE A 64 8.90 20.01 -14.05
N PHE A 65 7.64 19.58 -14.16
CA PHE A 65 6.50 20.33 -13.63
C PHE A 65 6.16 19.95 -12.18
N ALA A 66 6.29 18.67 -11.81
CA ALA A 66 5.97 18.22 -10.46
C ALA A 66 6.86 17.04 -10.00
N GLU A 67 7.18 17.04 -8.70
CA GLU A 67 8.17 16.16 -8.08
C GLU A 67 7.70 14.70 -8.04
N ARG A 68 8.58 13.77 -8.41
CA ARG A 68 8.25 12.34 -8.47
C ARG A 68 7.87 11.75 -7.11
N GLU A 69 8.37 12.32 -6.01
CA GLU A 69 8.11 11.86 -4.65
C GLU A 69 6.63 11.93 -4.27
N ASN A 70 5.83 12.78 -4.94
CA ASN A 70 4.39 12.90 -4.76
C ASN A 70 3.64 11.60 -5.07
N LEU A 71 4.18 10.73 -5.94
CA LEU A 71 3.59 9.44 -6.28
C LEU A 71 3.26 8.60 -5.04
N LEU A 72 4.11 8.67 -4.01
CA LEU A 72 4.02 7.82 -2.81
C LEU A 72 3.44 8.54 -1.60
N ILE A 73 2.94 9.77 -1.75
CA ILE A 73 2.21 10.45 -0.67
C ILE A 73 0.93 9.65 -0.40
N ARG A 74 0.64 9.35 0.87
CA ARG A 74 -0.50 8.52 1.28
C ARG A 74 -1.83 9.23 1.03
N GLU A 75 -1.89 10.50 1.39
CA GLU A 75 -3.07 11.35 1.25
C GLU A 75 -3.47 11.52 -0.23
N ARG A 76 -4.77 11.74 -0.47
CA ARG A 76 -5.31 12.06 -1.79
C ARG A 76 -4.67 13.35 -2.31
N ALA A 77 -4.52 13.44 -3.63
CA ALA A 77 -3.95 14.61 -4.27
C ALA A 77 -4.82 15.87 -4.06
N VAL A 78 -4.18 16.98 -3.74
CA VAL A 78 -4.86 18.27 -3.57
C VAL A 78 -4.76 19.09 -4.85
N PHE A 79 -5.85 19.75 -5.21
CA PHE A 79 -5.89 20.68 -6.33
C PHE A 79 -6.20 22.07 -5.85
N ASP A 80 -5.26 22.98 -6.07
CA ASP A 80 -5.48 24.42 -5.90
C ASP A 80 -5.58 25.05 -7.31
N PRO A 81 -6.75 25.60 -7.68
CA PRO A 81 -6.93 26.19 -8.99
C PRO A 81 -6.01 27.40 -9.26
N GLU A 82 -5.60 28.11 -8.20
CA GLU A 82 -4.88 29.38 -8.25
C GLU A 82 -3.36 29.23 -7.99
N HIS A 83 -2.89 28.02 -7.69
CA HIS A 83 -1.48 27.79 -7.36
C HIS A 83 -0.62 27.61 -8.62
N PHE A 84 0.04 28.69 -9.04
CA PHE A 84 0.97 28.72 -10.18
C PHE A 84 2.39 29.04 -9.73
N GLY A 85 3.35 28.34 -10.33
CA GLY A 85 4.78 28.63 -10.23
C GLY A 85 5.37 29.05 -11.57
N HIS A 86 6.68 29.28 -11.61
CA HIS A 86 7.38 29.71 -12.83
C HIS A 86 7.34 28.70 -13.99
N LYS A 87 7.04 27.44 -13.69
CA LYS A 87 6.94 26.37 -14.70
C LYS A 87 5.51 26.12 -15.17
N GLY A 88 4.50 26.74 -14.56
CA GLY A 88 3.10 26.47 -14.85
C GLY A 88 2.30 26.22 -13.58
N LYS A 89 1.17 25.52 -13.72
CA LYS A 89 0.35 25.12 -12.57
C LYS A 89 1.10 24.12 -11.72
N ILE A 90 1.06 24.29 -10.41
CA ILE A 90 1.66 23.33 -9.49
C ILE A 90 0.63 22.23 -9.25
N MET A 91 1.02 21.00 -9.56
CA MET A 91 0.19 19.82 -9.45
C MET A 91 0.70 18.92 -8.31
N ASP A 92 -0.21 18.36 -7.52
CA ASP A 92 0.10 17.37 -6.49
C ASP A 92 0.22 15.97 -7.13
N GLY A 93 1.36 15.74 -7.79
CA GLY A 93 1.68 14.51 -8.52
C GLY A 93 3.09 14.55 -9.10
N TRP A 94 3.41 13.58 -9.94
CA TRP A 94 4.58 13.56 -10.81
C TRP A 94 4.17 13.97 -12.22
N GLU A 95 4.77 15.02 -12.77
CA GLU A 95 4.45 15.53 -14.11
C GLU A 95 5.71 15.92 -14.89
N THR A 96 5.81 15.40 -16.11
CA THR A 96 6.97 15.52 -16.98
C THR A 96 6.76 16.52 -18.12
N ARG A 97 7.85 16.92 -18.78
CA ARG A 97 7.75 17.76 -19.99
C ARG A 97 7.01 17.02 -21.09
N ARG A 98 6.21 17.79 -21.86
CA ARG A 98 5.66 17.30 -23.14
C ARG A 98 6.79 16.84 -24.06
N ARG A 99 6.73 15.59 -24.50
CA ARG A 99 7.67 15.06 -25.47
C ARG A 99 7.30 15.50 -26.87
N ARG A 100 8.35 15.67 -27.67
CA ARG A 100 8.28 16.08 -29.07
C ARG A 100 9.16 15.13 -29.87
N GLY A 101 8.81 14.93 -31.12
CA GLY A 101 9.66 14.18 -32.02
C GLY A 101 10.93 14.93 -32.40
N ALA A 102 11.75 14.30 -33.24
CA ALA A 102 13.12 14.70 -33.48
C ALA A 102 13.27 16.04 -34.20
N ASP A 103 12.30 16.41 -35.06
CA ASP A 103 12.38 17.59 -35.92
C ASP A 103 11.01 18.05 -36.43
N ALA A 104 10.98 19.06 -37.30
CA ALA A 104 9.76 19.64 -37.84
C ALA A 104 8.98 18.69 -38.76
N GLU A 105 9.66 17.74 -39.41
CA GLU A 105 9.05 16.74 -40.29
C GLU A 105 8.51 15.54 -39.48
N ASN A 106 9.08 15.31 -38.29
CA ASN A 106 8.71 14.26 -37.34
C ASN A 106 8.39 14.89 -35.98
N PRO A 107 7.27 15.64 -35.83
CA PRO A 107 7.00 16.42 -34.62
C PRO A 107 6.47 15.57 -33.44
N PHE A 108 6.08 14.31 -33.69
CA PHE A 108 5.54 13.40 -32.68
C PHE A 108 6.61 12.48 -32.09
N PRO A 109 6.53 12.11 -30.79
CA PRO A 109 7.43 11.14 -30.19
C PRO A 109 7.47 9.82 -30.96
N ALA A 110 8.63 9.16 -30.94
CA ALA A 110 8.79 7.87 -31.59
C ALA A 110 7.94 6.79 -30.89
N PRO A 111 7.49 5.74 -31.60
CA PRO A 111 6.85 4.59 -30.97
C PRO A 111 7.76 3.98 -29.89
N GLY A 112 7.28 3.97 -28.65
CA GLY A 112 8.03 3.48 -27.49
C GLY A 112 8.75 4.56 -26.68
N ASP A 113 8.74 5.83 -27.10
CA ASP A 113 9.15 6.93 -26.23
C ASP A 113 8.23 7.00 -25.01
N HIS A 114 8.82 7.07 -23.82
CA HIS A 114 8.10 7.17 -22.56
C HIS A 114 8.95 7.86 -21.49
N ASP A 115 8.29 8.50 -20.53
CA ASP A 115 8.90 8.87 -19.25
C ASP A 115 8.81 7.72 -18.25
N TRP A 116 9.75 7.67 -17.31
CA TRP A 116 9.80 6.62 -16.30
C TRP A 116 10.20 7.13 -14.92
N ALA A 117 9.67 6.47 -13.89
CA ALA A 117 10.09 6.61 -12.51
C ALA A 117 10.39 5.23 -11.91
N ILE A 118 11.53 5.11 -11.21
CA ILE A 118 11.92 3.89 -10.49
C ILE A 118 11.50 4.04 -9.03
N VAL A 119 10.69 3.10 -8.57
CA VAL A 119 10.17 3.00 -7.21
C VAL A 119 10.82 1.82 -6.51
N ARG A 120 11.50 2.07 -5.39
CA ARG A 120 11.90 1.03 -4.44
C ARG A 120 10.73 0.76 -3.50
N LEU A 121 10.31 -0.50 -3.42
CA LEU A 121 9.29 -0.93 -2.47
C LEU A 121 9.82 -0.83 -1.04
N GLY A 122 8.98 -0.43 -0.10
CA GLY A 122 9.33 -0.42 1.32
C GLY A 122 9.40 -1.83 1.92
N ALA A 123 8.62 -2.75 1.37
CA ALA A 123 8.65 -4.15 1.73
C ALA A 123 8.72 -5.01 0.45
N PRO A 124 9.76 -5.85 0.28
CA PRO A 124 9.80 -6.81 -0.81
C PRO A 124 8.59 -7.74 -0.75
N GLY A 125 7.97 -7.99 -1.91
CA GLY A 125 6.70 -8.69 -1.92
C GLY A 125 6.21 -9.02 -3.31
N ILE A 126 5.11 -9.78 -3.35
CA ILE A 126 4.44 -10.16 -4.58
C ILE A 126 3.34 -9.16 -4.86
N VAL A 127 3.39 -8.50 -6.00
CA VAL A 127 2.39 -7.51 -6.42
C VAL A 127 1.11 -8.23 -6.85
N ARG A 128 -0.04 -7.79 -6.33
CA ARG A 128 -1.38 -8.33 -6.63
C ARG A 128 -2.28 -7.30 -7.32
N GLY A 129 -2.00 -6.02 -7.14
CA GLY A 129 -2.71 -4.98 -7.84
C GLY A 129 -1.98 -3.64 -7.81
N LEU A 130 -2.30 -2.81 -8.79
CA LEU A 130 -1.77 -1.47 -8.93
C LEU A 130 -2.94 -0.48 -9.00
N ILE A 131 -2.77 0.69 -8.36
CA ILE A 131 -3.59 1.86 -8.65
C ILE A 131 -2.68 2.95 -9.18
N VAL A 132 -2.91 3.36 -10.42
CA VAL A 132 -2.28 4.53 -11.04
C VAL A 132 -3.32 5.65 -11.05
N ASP A 133 -3.25 6.51 -10.04
CA ASP A 133 -4.20 7.60 -9.83
C ASP A 133 -3.77 8.83 -10.64
N THR A 134 -4.63 9.28 -11.53
CA THR A 134 -4.46 10.49 -12.36
C THR A 134 -5.30 11.65 -11.83
N ALA A 135 -5.64 11.65 -10.53
CA ALA A 135 -6.35 12.74 -9.87
C ALA A 135 -5.82 14.11 -10.31
N HIS A 136 -6.76 15.00 -10.63
CA HIS A 136 -6.56 16.35 -11.18
C HIS A 136 -5.83 16.49 -12.52
N PHE A 137 -5.19 15.44 -13.04
CA PHE A 137 -4.70 15.38 -14.41
C PHE A 137 -5.85 15.02 -15.36
N ARG A 138 -6.60 16.05 -15.78
CA ARG A 138 -7.87 15.89 -16.51
C ARG A 138 -7.69 15.69 -18.02
N GLY A 139 -6.68 16.33 -18.61
CA GLY A 139 -6.32 16.19 -20.03
C GLY A 139 -4.80 16.13 -20.29
N ASN A 140 -4.00 16.19 -19.23
CA ASN A 140 -2.53 16.10 -19.25
C ASN A 140 -2.02 14.85 -18.52
N TYR A 141 -2.87 13.84 -18.36
CA TYR A 141 -2.48 12.50 -17.91
C TYR A 141 -1.82 11.74 -19.08
N PRO A 142 -0.98 10.72 -18.82
CA PRO A 142 -0.46 9.89 -19.90
C PRO A 142 -1.59 9.10 -20.57
N GLN A 143 -1.57 8.92 -21.89
CA GLN A 143 -2.63 8.16 -22.57
C GLN A 143 -2.58 6.67 -22.24
N ARG A 144 -1.38 6.13 -22.02
CA ARG A 144 -1.15 4.77 -21.53
C ARG A 144 -0.09 4.75 -20.45
N VAL A 145 -0.15 3.75 -19.58
CA VAL A 145 0.89 3.44 -18.62
C VAL A 145 1.34 1.99 -18.76
N SER A 146 2.60 1.73 -18.45
CA SER A 146 3.09 0.35 -18.24
C SER A 146 3.89 0.29 -16.95
N VAL A 147 4.00 -0.90 -16.38
CA VAL A 147 4.79 -1.13 -15.17
C VAL A 147 5.64 -2.37 -15.35
N GLN A 148 6.92 -2.22 -15.03
CA GLN A 148 7.86 -3.31 -14.96
C GLN A 148 8.35 -3.49 -13.51
N ALA A 149 8.79 -4.69 -13.18
CA ALA A 149 9.25 -5.05 -11.85
C ALA A 149 10.59 -5.80 -11.90
N THR A 150 11.38 -5.66 -10.84
CA THR A 150 12.64 -6.40 -10.70
C THR A 150 12.98 -6.70 -9.25
N SER A 151 13.88 -7.68 -9.07
CA SER A 151 14.46 -8.07 -7.80
C SER A 151 15.98 -7.92 -7.87
N VAL A 152 16.50 -6.96 -7.11
CA VAL A 152 17.93 -6.69 -7.01
C VAL A 152 18.29 -6.64 -5.53
N GLU A 153 19.27 -7.43 -5.14
CA GLU A 153 19.70 -7.54 -3.74
C GLU A 153 20.34 -6.24 -3.23
N GLY A 154 20.25 -6.04 -1.91
CA GLY A 154 20.85 -4.89 -1.24
C GLY A 154 20.06 -3.59 -1.46
N ALA A 155 20.79 -2.48 -1.61
CA ALA A 155 20.23 -1.14 -1.80
C ALA A 155 20.86 -0.49 -3.04
N PRO A 156 20.57 -1.00 -4.25
CA PRO A 156 21.20 -0.52 -5.48
C PRO A 156 20.82 0.95 -5.75
N GLY A 157 21.81 1.72 -6.20
CA GLY A 157 21.58 3.08 -6.68
C GLY A 157 20.97 3.11 -8.10
N PRO A 158 20.54 4.29 -8.59
CA PRO A 158 19.95 4.44 -9.92
C PRO A 158 20.81 3.88 -11.06
N GLU A 159 22.12 4.14 -11.06
CA GLU A 159 23.04 3.65 -12.10
C GLU A 159 23.06 2.12 -12.18
N GLN A 160 23.02 1.44 -11.03
CA GLN A 160 23.01 -0.02 -10.96
C GLN A 160 21.69 -0.60 -11.48
N LEU A 161 20.55 0.04 -11.18
CA LEU A 161 19.23 -0.41 -11.63
C LEU A 161 18.96 -0.17 -13.12
N LEU A 162 19.69 0.77 -13.71
CA LEU A 162 19.64 1.12 -15.13
C LEU A 162 20.66 0.34 -15.96
N ALA A 163 21.51 -0.50 -15.34
CA ALA A 163 22.48 -1.32 -16.06
C ALA A 163 21.79 -2.41 -16.91
N ASP A 164 22.40 -2.75 -18.05
CA ASP A 164 21.83 -3.66 -19.06
C ASP A 164 21.61 -5.11 -18.57
N ASP A 165 22.33 -5.50 -17.51
CA ASP A 165 22.21 -6.81 -16.87
C ASP A 165 21.01 -6.92 -15.93
N VAL A 166 20.44 -5.80 -15.45
CA VAL A 166 19.21 -5.80 -14.66
C VAL A 166 18.01 -6.15 -15.54
N LYS A 167 17.36 -7.27 -15.23
CA LYS A 167 16.18 -7.73 -15.96
C LYS A 167 14.91 -7.20 -15.31
N TRP A 168 14.19 -6.40 -16.09
CA TRP A 168 12.89 -5.84 -15.75
C TRP A 168 11.80 -6.67 -16.43
N GLU A 169 10.93 -7.25 -15.61
CA GLU A 169 9.78 -8.05 -16.05
C GLU A 169 8.57 -7.14 -16.21
N GLU A 170 7.87 -7.23 -17.34
CA GLU A 170 6.63 -6.47 -17.54
C GLU A 170 5.48 -7.12 -16.76
N ILE A 171 4.97 -6.40 -15.76
CA ILE A 171 3.84 -6.86 -14.94
C ILE A 171 2.53 -6.17 -15.35
N LEU A 172 2.62 -5.03 -16.05
CA LEU A 172 1.50 -4.35 -16.70
C LEU A 172 1.97 -3.86 -18.07
N PRO A 173 1.48 -4.41 -19.20
CA PRO A 173 1.80 -3.91 -20.53
C PRO A 173 1.25 -2.49 -20.73
N PRO A 174 1.71 -1.73 -21.75
CA PRO A 174 1.14 -0.43 -22.09
C PRO A 174 -0.38 -0.49 -22.23
N THR A 175 -1.06 0.08 -21.23
CA THR A 175 -2.52 -0.03 -21.07
C THR A 175 -3.13 1.37 -21.00
N PRO A 176 -4.23 1.65 -21.73
CA PRO A 176 -4.94 2.91 -21.63
C PRO A 176 -5.36 3.25 -20.21
N VAL A 177 -5.29 4.53 -19.87
CA VAL A 177 -5.78 5.09 -18.61
C VAL A 177 -6.74 6.23 -18.87
N ARG A 178 -7.44 6.63 -17.82
CA ARG A 178 -8.39 7.74 -17.80
C ARG A 178 -7.80 8.91 -17.04
N GLY A 179 -8.13 10.13 -17.48
CA GLY A 179 -7.82 11.35 -16.74
C GLY A 179 -8.70 11.48 -15.50
N HIS A 180 -8.17 12.07 -14.42
CA HIS A 180 -8.93 12.28 -13.18
C HIS A 180 -9.60 10.99 -12.65
N ALA A 181 -8.84 9.89 -12.58
CA ALA A 181 -9.35 8.58 -12.23
C ALA A 181 -8.33 7.74 -11.43
N ALA A 182 -8.83 6.90 -10.52
CA ALA A 182 -8.07 5.78 -9.96
C ALA A 182 -8.06 4.62 -10.96
N ASN A 183 -7.01 4.52 -11.79
CA ASN A 183 -6.88 3.44 -12.76
C ASN A 183 -6.33 2.19 -12.05
N ALA A 184 -7.20 1.21 -11.84
CA ALA A 184 -6.88 0.00 -11.09
C ALA A 184 -6.62 -1.20 -12.00
N PHE A 185 -5.56 -1.94 -11.71
CA PHE A 185 -5.10 -3.09 -12.48
C PHE A 185 -4.83 -4.27 -11.56
N GLU A 186 -5.55 -5.37 -11.76
CA GLU A 186 -5.23 -6.63 -11.10
C GLU A 186 -3.99 -7.26 -11.74
N ILE A 187 -3.04 -7.69 -10.91
CA ILE A 187 -1.80 -8.32 -11.36
C ILE A 187 -1.86 -9.80 -10.99
N THR A 188 -1.91 -10.65 -12.00
CA THR A 188 -1.97 -12.10 -11.81
C THR A 188 -0.59 -12.71 -11.88
N GLY A 189 -0.34 -13.72 -11.02
CA GLY A 189 0.96 -14.36 -10.93
C GLY A 189 2.02 -13.44 -10.31
N GLY A 190 3.24 -13.51 -10.84
CA GLY A 190 4.37 -12.73 -10.38
C GLY A 190 5.14 -13.38 -9.23
N ARG A 191 6.38 -12.91 -9.10
CA ARG A 191 7.35 -13.30 -8.07
C ARG A 191 7.54 -12.17 -7.07
N ARG A 192 8.38 -12.38 -6.07
CA ARG A 192 8.80 -11.34 -5.13
C ARG A 192 9.61 -10.30 -5.90
N TYR A 193 9.20 -9.05 -5.78
CA TYR A 193 9.87 -7.88 -6.33
C TYR A 193 10.38 -6.95 -5.23
N THR A 194 11.37 -6.13 -5.58
CA THR A 194 11.95 -5.10 -4.70
C THR A 194 11.82 -3.70 -5.30
N HIS A 195 11.72 -3.60 -6.62
CA HIS A 195 11.63 -2.35 -7.35
C HIS A 195 10.60 -2.44 -8.47
N LEU A 196 9.94 -1.33 -8.75
CA LEU A 196 9.09 -1.11 -9.93
C LEU A 196 9.64 0.02 -10.79
N ARG A 197 9.36 -0.05 -12.09
CA ARG A 197 9.53 1.04 -13.05
C ARG A 197 8.17 1.36 -13.64
N LEU A 198 7.63 2.51 -13.27
CA LEU A 198 6.38 3.06 -13.80
C LEU A 198 6.71 3.89 -15.04
N CYS A 199 6.03 3.63 -16.16
CA CYS A 199 6.23 4.33 -17.41
C CYS A 199 4.97 5.09 -17.86
N GLN A 200 5.14 6.35 -18.28
CA GLN A 200 4.13 7.21 -18.89
C GLN A 200 4.32 7.23 -20.40
N HIS A 201 3.30 6.92 -21.19
CA HIS A 201 3.41 6.86 -22.64
C HIS A 201 2.60 7.99 -23.32
N PRO A 202 3.27 8.92 -24.05
CA PRO A 202 4.71 9.18 -24.04
C PRO A 202 5.17 10.01 -22.81
N ASP A 203 4.29 10.82 -22.25
CA ASP A 203 4.55 11.75 -21.14
C ASP A 203 3.22 12.07 -20.42
N GLY A 204 3.28 12.85 -19.34
CA GLY A 204 2.09 13.41 -18.70
C GLY A 204 2.21 13.46 -17.19
N GLY A 205 1.05 13.42 -16.52
CA GLY A 205 0.95 13.52 -15.07
C GLY A 205 0.25 12.35 -14.40
N ILE A 206 0.84 11.87 -13.30
CA ILE A 206 0.27 10.84 -12.40
C ILE A 206 0.31 11.39 -10.98
N ALA A 207 -0.83 11.40 -10.30
CA ALA A 207 -0.96 11.92 -8.95
C ALA A 207 -0.39 10.97 -7.91
N ARG A 208 -0.79 9.70 -7.94
CA ARG A 208 -0.38 8.68 -6.97
C ARG A 208 -0.13 7.33 -7.64
N LEU A 209 0.78 6.56 -7.04
CA LEU A 209 0.95 5.14 -7.27
C LEU A 209 0.64 4.39 -5.97
N ARG A 210 -0.17 3.34 -6.05
CA ARG A 210 -0.34 2.33 -4.98
C ARG A 210 0.04 0.97 -5.51
N VAL A 211 0.79 0.21 -4.73
CA VAL A 211 1.30 -1.11 -5.11
C VAL A 211 0.80 -2.12 -4.08
N HIS A 212 -0.39 -2.66 -4.30
CA HIS A 212 -1.00 -3.59 -3.35
C HIS A 212 -0.42 -5.01 -3.53
N GLY A 213 -0.02 -5.63 -2.43
CA GLY A 213 0.59 -6.95 -2.50
C GLY A 213 0.86 -7.62 -1.17
N GLU A 214 1.51 -8.77 -1.25
CA GLU A 214 1.88 -9.60 -0.11
C GLU A 214 3.36 -9.44 0.21
N VAL A 215 3.69 -9.06 1.44
CA VAL A 215 5.08 -8.98 1.89
C VAL A 215 5.67 -10.37 2.04
N VAL A 216 6.87 -10.57 1.51
CA VAL A 216 7.66 -11.79 1.68
C VAL A 216 9.02 -11.40 2.28
N PRO A 217 9.17 -11.44 3.62
CA PRO A 217 10.39 -11.01 4.29
C PRO A 217 11.51 -12.04 4.11
N ASP A 218 12.75 -11.57 4.20
CA ASP A 218 13.93 -12.44 4.17
C ASP A 218 14.03 -13.28 5.47
N PRO A 219 13.94 -14.63 5.38
CA PRO A 219 14.03 -15.50 6.54
C PRO A 219 15.41 -15.42 7.24
N ALA A 220 16.49 -15.20 6.49
CA ALA A 220 17.84 -15.08 7.06
C ALA A 220 17.96 -13.79 7.89
N TRP A 221 17.37 -12.70 7.40
CA TRP A 221 17.29 -11.44 8.15
C TRP A 221 16.50 -11.59 9.45
N LEU A 222 15.32 -12.20 9.41
CA LEU A 222 14.51 -12.42 10.61
C LEU A 222 15.21 -13.33 11.63
N ALA A 223 15.90 -14.38 11.15
CA ALA A 223 16.70 -15.26 12.00
C ALA A 223 17.86 -14.53 12.69
N ALA A 224 18.54 -13.62 11.98
CA ALA A 224 19.65 -12.82 12.52
C ALA A 224 19.19 -11.87 13.65
N LEU A 225 17.97 -11.33 13.56
CA LEU A 225 17.40 -10.49 14.62
C LEU A 225 16.99 -11.31 15.87
N GLY A 226 16.63 -12.58 15.69
CA GLY A 226 16.23 -13.50 16.75
C GLY A 226 14.84 -13.19 17.31
N THR A 227 14.68 -12.09 18.04
CA THR A 227 13.35 -11.63 18.51
C THR A 227 12.83 -10.51 17.62
N ILE A 228 11.66 -10.71 17.04
CA ILE A 228 11.02 -9.81 16.08
C ILE A 228 9.58 -9.51 16.49
N ASP A 229 9.00 -8.46 15.91
CA ASP A 229 7.55 -8.23 15.94
C ASP A 229 6.87 -9.15 14.92
N LEU A 230 6.32 -10.27 15.38
CA LEU A 230 5.75 -11.33 14.55
C LEU A 230 4.52 -10.90 13.75
N ILE A 231 3.84 -9.81 14.13
CA ILE A 231 2.65 -9.33 13.42
C ILE A 231 2.93 -8.13 12.51
N SER A 232 4.16 -7.60 12.55
CA SER A 232 4.54 -6.46 11.72
C SER A 232 4.33 -6.77 10.24
N VAL A 233 3.76 -5.81 9.51
CA VAL A 233 3.67 -5.85 8.05
C VAL A 233 5.03 -6.06 7.40
N LEU A 234 6.09 -5.40 7.91
CA LEU A 234 7.46 -5.57 7.40
C LEU A 234 7.99 -6.99 7.55
N ASN A 235 7.45 -7.73 8.52
CA ASN A 235 7.81 -9.12 8.77
C ASN A 235 6.78 -10.08 8.16
N GLY A 236 5.90 -9.62 7.26
CA GLY A 236 4.92 -10.46 6.57
C GLY A 236 3.63 -10.75 7.36
N GLY A 237 3.38 -10.05 8.46
CA GLY A 237 2.09 -10.08 9.14
C GLY A 237 1.00 -9.44 8.27
N THR A 238 -0.18 -10.03 8.27
CA THR A 238 -1.31 -9.55 7.46
C THR A 238 -2.56 -9.38 8.29
N TYR A 239 -3.36 -8.40 7.89
CA TYR A 239 -4.74 -8.26 8.31
C TYR A 239 -5.61 -9.25 7.50
N GLU A 240 -6.53 -9.95 8.17
CA GLU A 240 -7.46 -10.88 7.51
C GLU A 240 -8.89 -10.35 7.46
N ASP A 241 -9.39 -9.84 8.59
CA ASP A 241 -10.77 -9.37 8.70
C ASP A 241 -11.01 -8.52 9.95
N ALA A 242 -12.04 -7.70 9.95
CA ALA A 242 -12.46 -6.86 11.07
C ALA A 242 -13.97 -6.71 11.11
N SER A 243 -14.50 -6.52 12.31
CA SER A 243 -15.94 -6.25 12.52
C SER A 243 -16.39 -4.90 11.97
N ASP A 244 -15.49 -3.92 11.90
CA ASP A 244 -15.77 -2.56 11.44
C ASP A 244 -14.49 -1.91 10.86
N ARG A 245 -14.65 -1.26 9.70
CA ARG A 245 -13.58 -0.61 8.92
C ARG A 245 -13.90 0.85 8.61
N PHE A 246 -14.79 1.47 9.39
CA PHE A 246 -15.47 2.69 8.96
C PHE A 246 -14.54 3.91 8.86
N TYR A 247 -13.68 4.16 9.86
CA TYR A 247 -12.83 5.36 9.87
C TYR A 247 -11.42 5.12 9.34
N SER A 248 -10.89 3.91 9.46
CA SER A 248 -9.51 3.60 9.06
C SER A 248 -9.30 2.11 8.85
N SER A 249 -8.30 1.79 8.02
CA SER A 249 -7.91 0.41 7.75
C SER A 249 -7.34 -0.26 9.01
N PRO A 250 -7.75 -1.50 9.34
CA PRO A 250 -7.16 -2.24 10.45
C PRO A 250 -5.67 -2.56 10.27
N THR A 251 -5.14 -2.52 9.04
CA THR A 251 -3.69 -2.66 8.75
C THR A 251 -2.85 -1.62 9.51
N GLN A 252 -3.41 -0.46 9.87
CA GLN A 252 -2.74 0.57 10.67
C GLN A 252 -2.18 0.01 12.00
N ILE A 253 -2.85 -0.96 12.61
CA ILE A 253 -2.43 -1.58 13.89
C ILE A 253 -1.05 -2.23 13.77
N ILE A 254 -0.70 -2.77 12.61
CA ILE A 254 0.48 -3.61 12.40
C ILE A 254 1.60 -2.93 11.59
N LEU A 255 1.42 -1.64 11.27
CA LEU A 255 2.46 -0.83 10.63
C LEU A 255 3.65 -0.57 11.55
N PRO A 256 4.86 -0.31 11.03
CA PRO A 256 6.03 0.03 11.86
C PRO A 256 5.88 1.38 12.58
N GLY A 257 6.78 1.62 13.55
CA GLY A 257 6.84 2.85 14.33
C GLY A 257 5.70 3.04 15.33
N THR A 258 5.67 4.19 15.98
CA THR A 258 4.55 4.64 16.81
C THR A 258 3.61 5.50 15.96
N SER A 259 2.34 5.57 16.35
CA SER A 259 1.41 6.52 15.74
C SER A 259 1.93 7.95 15.90
N ARG A 260 1.64 8.82 14.93
CA ARG A 260 2.01 10.26 14.96
C ARG A 260 0.81 11.20 15.04
N LYS A 261 -0.39 10.66 14.86
CA LYS A 261 -1.67 11.39 14.82
C LYS A 261 -2.83 10.40 14.94
N MET A 262 -4.03 10.90 15.23
CA MET A 262 -5.17 10.05 15.55
C MET A 262 -5.62 9.13 14.39
N ASP A 263 -5.56 9.60 13.14
CA ASP A 263 -5.91 8.80 11.93
C ASP A 263 -4.79 7.82 11.50
N ASP A 264 -3.71 7.74 12.27
CA ASP A 264 -2.60 6.79 12.10
C ASP A 264 -2.78 5.59 13.05
N GLY A 265 -4.02 5.14 13.24
CA GLY A 265 -4.42 3.94 13.99
C GLY A 265 -5.70 3.34 13.40
N TRP A 266 -6.21 2.25 13.96
CA TRP A 266 -7.55 1.73 13.65
C TRP A 266 -8.58 2.36 14.58
N GLU A 267 -9.68 2.86 14.01
CA GLU A 267 -10.84 3.39 14.72
C GLU A 267 -12.14 2.85 14.10
N ASN A 268 -13.06 2.43 14.96
CA ASN A 268 -14.36 1.87 14.60
C ASN A 268 -15.50 2.81 14.98
N ARG A 269 -16.71 2.51 14.51
CA ARG A 269 -17.92 3.24 14.93
C ARG A 269 -18.28 2.93 16.39
N ARG A 270 -18.86 3.93 17.05
CA ARG A 270 -19.45 3.78 18.40
C ARG A 270 -20.52 2.68 18.42
N ARG A 271 -20.29 1.64 19.20
CA ARG A 271 -21.15 0.48 19.37
C ARG A 271 -22.07 0.67 20.58
N ARG A 272 -23.32 0.25 20.43
CA ARG A 272 -24.37 0.34 21.48
C ARG A 272 -25.11 -0.97 21.71
N VAL A 273 -24.83 -1.99 20.89
CA VAL A 273 -25.44 -3.31 21.01
C VAL A 273 -24.78 -4.03 22.17
N ARG A 274 -25.58 -4.39 23.18
CA ARG A 274 -25.10 -5.09 24.38
C ARG A 274 -24.50 -6.43 24.01
N ASP A 275 -23.54 -6.88 24.82
CA ASP A 275 -22.87 -8.18 24.70
C ASP A 275 -22.18 -8.43 23.34
N THR A 276 -21.82 -7.35 22.64
CA THR A 276 -21.01 -7.39 21.42
C THR A 276 -19.78 -6.51 21.56
N ASN A 277 -18.78 -6.75 20.70
CA ASN A 277 -17.55 -5.98 20.67
C ASN A 277 -17.02 -5.85 19.23
N ASP A 278 -16.11 -4.90 19.01
CA ASP A 278 -15.35 -4.83 17.78
C ASP A 278 -14.07 -5.67 17.86
N TRP A 279 -13.62 -6.19 16.72
CA TRP A 279 -12.47 -7.09 16.65
C TRP A 279 -11.73 -6.97 15.33
N VAL A 280 -10.45 -7.34 15.35
CA VAL A 280 -9.59 -7.46 14.18
C VAL A 280 -8.84 -8.79 14.24
N ARG A 281 -8.82 -9.52 13.12
CA ARG A 281 -8.09 -10.77 12.92
C ARG A 281 -6.87 -10.53 12.05
N PHE A 282 -5.78 -11.17 12.45
CA PHE A 282 -4.50 -11.08 11.78
C PHE A 282 -3.86 -12.46 11.64
N ARG A 283 -3.01 -12.58 10.63
CA ARG A 283 -2.17 -13.74 10.37
C ARG A 283 -0.70 -13.35 10.49
N LEU A 284 0.08 -14.18 11.17
CA LEU A 284 1.53 -14.07 11.23
C LEU A 284 2.14 -14.58 9.91
N PRO A 285 3.38 -14.18 9.55
CA PRO A 285 4.03 -14.65 8.32
C PRO A 285 4.17 -16.17 8.24
N ALA A 286 4.32 -16.81 9.41
CA ALA A 286 4.34 -18.25 9.64
C ALA A 286 4.10 -18.51 11.13
N GLN A 287 4.14 -19.77 11.57
CA GLN A 287 3.99 -20.11 12.99
C GLN A 287 5.06 -19.42 13.85
N GLY A 288 4.61 -18.67 14.86
CA GLY A 288 5.47 -17.90 15.77
C GLY A 288 5.19 -18.23 17.23
N ALA A 289 6.21 -18.06 18.06
CA ALA A 289 6.14 -18.20 19.52
C ALA A 289 6.24 -16.81 20.17
N VAL A 290 5.08 -16.23 20.50
CA VAL A 290 4.96 -14.90 21.12
C VAL A 290 5.38 -14.96 22.59
N ARG A 291 6.17 -13.96 23.03
CA ARG A 291 6.71 -13.86 24.40
C ARG A 291 6.29 -12.59 25.12
N ALA A 292 6.14 -11.49 24.39
CA ALA A 292 5.68 -10.22 24.93
C ALA A 292 4.80 -9.49 23.92
N ILE A 293 3.91 -8.63 24.42
CA ILE A 293 2.93 -7.92 23.61
C ILE A 293 2.97 -6.45 23.99
N GLU A 294 2.82 -5.60 22.99
CA GLU A 294 2.53 -4.19 23.20
C GLU A 294 1.19 -3.84 22.56
N ILE A 295 0.33 -3.11 23.30
CA ILE A 295 -0.90 -2.49 22.79
C ILE A 295 -0.78 -0.99 23.01
N ASP A 296 -0.76 -0.23 21.92
CA ASP A 296 -0.61 1.22 21.95
C ASP A 296 -1.94 1.91 21.64
N THR A 297 -2.31 2.88 22.47
CA THR A 297 -3.46 3.78 22.26
C THR A 297 -3.03 5.22 22.01
N ALA A 298 -1.77 5.46 21.63
CA ALA A 298 -1.23 6.78 21.30
C ALA A 298 -2.17 7.59 20.40
N TYR A 299 -2.30 8.89 20.71
CA TYR A 299 -3.17 9.87 20.07
C TYR A 299 -4.69 9.65 20.22
N LEU A 300 -5.13 8.53 20.81
CA LEU A 300 -6.53 8.24 21.09
C LEU A 300 -6.85 8.62 22.54
N LYS A 301 -7.34 9.85 22.73
CA LYS A 301 -7.51 10.47 24.07
C LYS A 301 -8.90 10.28 24.66
N GLY A 302 -9.94 10.27 23.81
CA GLY A 302 -11.34 10.17 24.23
C GLY A 302 -12.09 9.00 23.61
N ASN A 303 -11.45 8.27 22.69
CA ASN A 303 -12.04 7.24 21.85
C ASN A 303 -11.12 6.00 21.73
N SER A 304 -10.11 5.86 22.58
CA SER A 304 -9.34 4.61 22.68
C SER A 304 -10.24 3.46 23.12
N ALA A 305 -9.92 2.23 22.71
CA ALA A 305 -10.54 1.04 23.26
C ALA A 305 -10.46 1.05 24.80
N GLY A 306 -11.60 0.89 25.48
CA GLY A 306 -11.64 0.94 26.96
C GLY A 306 -11.09 -0.34 27.59
N TRP A 307 -11.38 -1.48 26.99
CA TRP A 307 -10.82 -2.78 27.33
C TRP A 307 -10.45 -3.54 26.07
N ILE A 308 -9.43 -4.39 26.16
CA ILE A 308 -9.08 -5.33 25.09
C ILE A 308 -8.98 -6.75 25.61
N ALA A 309 -9.11 -7.73 24.72
CA ALA A 309 -8.61 -9.09 24.92
C ALA A 309 -7.82 -9.51 23.67
N LEU A 310 -6.86 -10.42 23.83
CA LEU A 310 -6.11 -10.98 22.71
C LEU A 310 -6.26 -12.49 22.72
N GLN A 311 -6.74 -13.04 21.61
CA GLN A 311 -6.88 -14.46 21.37
C GLN A 311 -5.82 -14.93 20.37
N GLY A 312 -5.37 -16.17 20.51
CA GLY A 312 -4.44 -16.85 19.62
C GLY A 312 -5.05 -18.10 19.00
N ARG A 313 -4.59 -18.47 17.81
CA ARG A 313 -4.93 -19.73 17.15
C ARG A 313 -3.71 -20.28 16.43
N ASN A 314 -3.50 -21.59 16.50
CA ASN A 314 -2.46 -22.29 15.75
C ASN A 314 -3.06 -23.12 14.61
N GLY A 315 -2.59 -22.88 13.38
CA GLY A 315 -3.19 -23.42 12.16
C GLY A 315 -4.53 -22.75 11.80
N ASP A 316 -5.12 -23.15 10.68
CA ASP A 316 -6.39 -22.59 10.19
C ASP A 316 -7.61 -23.18 10.93
N THR A 317 -7.47 -24.41 11.44
CA THR A 317 -8.54 -25.18 12.10
C THR A 317 -8.37 -25.31 13.61
N GLY A 318 -7.31 -24.73 14.19
CA GLY A 318 -7.11 -24.75 15.63
C GLY A 318 -8.18 -23.98 16.41
N GLU A 319 -8.37 -24.33 17.68
CA GLU A 319 -9.24 -23.57 18.56
C GLU A 319 -8.59 -22.25 18.98
N TRP A 320 -9.42 -21.22 19.16
CA TRP A 320 -8.99 -19.95 19.72
C TRP A 320 -8.76 -20.08 21.23
N PHE A 321 -7.61 -19.62 21.72
CA PHE A 321 -7.28 -19.60 23.13
C PHE A 321 -6.86 -18.20 23.59
N GLU A 322 -7.07 -17.90 24.87
CA GLU A 322 -6.75 -16.60 25.44
C GLU A 322 -5.24 -16.42 25.61
N ILE A 323 -4.70 -15.32 25.06
CA ILE A 323 -3.32 -14.86 25.30
C ILE A 323 -3.32 -13.74 26.34
N VAL A 324 -4.21 -12.75 26.17
CA VAL A 324 -4.40 -11.65 27.12
C VAL A 324 -5.87 -11.61 27.51
N PRO A 325 -6.21 -11.75 28.81
CA PRO A 325 -7.58 -11.65 29.29
C PRO A 325 -8.12 -10.24 29.07
N ARG A 326 -9.45 -10.08 29.20
CA ARG A 326 -10.09 -8.77 29.12
C ARG A 326 -9.43 -7.79 30.10
N THR A 327 -8.68 -6.84 29.57
CA THR A 327 -7.81 -5.92 30.30
C THR A 327 -8.17 -4.49 29.98
N ARG A 328 -8.27 -3.64 31.01
CA ARG A 328 -8.53 -2.22 30.85
C ARG A 328 -7.31 -1.51 30.26
N LEU A 329 -7.54 -0.64 29.28
CA LEU A 329 -6.52 0.25 28.75
C LEU A 329 -6.68 1.68 29.29
N GLN A 330 -5.61 2.46 29.19
CA GLN A 330 -5.58 3.91 29.38
C GLN A 330 -5.54 4.60 28.01
N PRO A 331 -6.18 5.77 27.85
CA PRO A 331 -6.02 6.59 26.66
C PRO A 331 -4.58 7.06 26.47
N ASP A 332 -4.15 7.24 25.22
CA ASP A 332 -2.84 7.81 24.86
C ASP A 332 -1.65 7.15 25.58
N THR A 333 -1.66 5.81 25.67
CA THR A 333 -0.74 5.04 26.52
C THR A 333 -0.26 3.75 25.85
N LEU A 334 1.03 3.44 26.01
CA LEU A 334 1.60 2.15 25.63
C LEU A 334 1.44 1.13 26.77
N HIS A 335 0.81 0.00 26.48
CA HIS A 335 0.58 -1.10 27.42
C HIS A 335 1.48 -2.27 27.06
N ARG A 336 2.21 -2.82 28.05
CA ARG A 336 3.16 -3.91 27.84
C ARG A 336 2.79 -5.13 28.66
N PHE A 337 2.80 -6.29 28.03
CA PHE A 337 2.47 -7.57 28.64
C PHE A 337 3.61 -8.56 28.40
N VAL A 338 4.15 -9.13 29.47
CA VAL A 338 5.09 -10.25 29.39
C VAL A 338 4.33 -11.54 29.66
N LEU A 339 4.39 -12.49 28.74
CA LEU A 339 3.67 -13.76 28.87
C LEU A 339 4.42 -14.71 29.80
N ARG A 340 3.66 -15.43 30.65
CA ARG A 340 4.22 -16.46 31.55
C ARG A 340 4.75 -17.67 30.79
N ALA A 341 4.14 -17.99 29.64
CA ALA A 341 4.53 -19.03 28.73
C ALA A 341 4.39 -18.50 27.29
N GLN A 342 5.17 -19.06 26.36
CA GLN A 342 5.11 -18.63 24.97
C GLN A 342 3.76 -19.03 24.36
N ALA A 343 3.12 -18.12 23.63
CA ALA A 343 1.93 -18.44 22.85
C ALA A 343 2.35 -18.81 21.42
N VAL A 344 2.24 -20.11 21.08
CA VAL A 344 2.55 -20.61 19.74
C VAL A 344 1.32 -20.48 18.85
N VAL A 345 1.37 -19.62 17.85
CA VAL A 345 0.22 -19.22 17.03
C VAL A 345 0.61 -18.97 15.58
N THR A 346 -0.37 -19.07 14.69
CA THR A 346 -0.31 -18.56 13.31
C THR A 346 -1.26 -17.38 13.10
N HIS A 347 -2.27 -17.25 13.96
CA HIS A 347 -3.25 -16.16 13.90
C HIS A 347 -3.47 -15.57 15.29
N VAL A 348 -3.83 -14.28 15.30
CA VAL A 348 -4.33 -13.61 16.50
C VAL A 348 -5.60 -12.83 16.20
N ARG A 349 -6.42 -12.63 17.23
CA ARG A 349 -7.59 -11.77 17.19
C ARG A 349 -7.52 -10.80 18.35
N LEU A 350 -7.54 -9.50 18.02
CA LEU A 350 -7.66 -8.42 18.99
C LEU A 350 -9.13 -8.05 19.11
N ASP A 351 -9.67 -8.12 20.32
CA ASP A 351 -11.02 -7.70 20.66
C ASP A 351 -10.97 -6.38 21.43
N ALA A 352 -11.75 -5.38 21.02
CA ALA A 352 -11.93 -4.08 21.67
C ALA A 352 -13.36 -3.96 22.22
N PHE A 353 -13.51 -3.74 23.52
CA PHE A 353 -14.80 -3.75 24.22
C PHE A 353 -15.22 -2.37 24.75
N PRO A 354 -16.46 -1.92 24.50
CA PRO A 354 -17.34 -2.43 23.43
C PRO A 354 -16.82 -2.08 22.03
N ASP A 355 -16.07 -0.99 21.94
CA ASP A 355 -15.50 -0.41 20.72
C ASP A 355 -14.32 0.49 21.11
N GLY A 356 -13.84 1.29 20.17
CA GLY A 356 -12.76 2.25 20.34
C GLY A 356 -11.52 1.88 19.53
N GLY A 357 -10.62 2.85 19.40
CA GLY A 357 -9.44 2.72 18.57
C GLY A 357 -8.24 2.07 19.24
N VAL A 358 -7.34 1.53 18.41
CA VAL A 358 -6.02 1.03 18.79
C VAL A 358 -5.01 1.55 17.77
N ALA A 359 -3.92 2.15 18.25
CA ALA A 359 -2.91 2.74 17.39
C ALA A 359 -1.97 1.67 16.83
N ARG A 360 -1.37 0.84 17.69
CA ARG A 360 -0.45 -0.23 17.28
C ARG A 360 -0.60 -1.47 18.15
N MET A 361 -0.25 -2.63 17.59
CA MET A 361 -0.03 -3.87 18.32
C MET A 361 1.31 -4.47 17.89
N ARG A 362 2.09 -4.96 18.87
CA ARG A 362 3.34 -5.68 18.64
C ARG A 362 3.28 -7.04 19.29
N LEU A 363 3.72 -8.08 18.58
CA LEU A 363 3.86 -9.44 19.10
C LEU A 363 5.33 -9.84 19.09
N HIS A 364 6.05 -9.52 20.16
CA HIS A 364 7.47 -9.80 20.29
C HIS A 364 7.70 -11.28 20.56
N GLY A 365 8.41 -11.95 19.65
CA GLY A 365 8.68 -13.38 19.71
C GLY A 365 9.67 -13.84 18.65
N SER A 366 9.68 -15.13 18.35
CA SER A 366 10.45 -15.68 17.23
C SER A 366 9.60 -16.65 16.44
N LEU A 367 9.98 -16.92 15.19
CA LEU A 367 9.41 -18.05 14.45
C LEU A 367 9.75 -19.36 15.18
N THR A 368 8.85 -20.34 15.10
CA THR A 368 9.17 -21.73 15.46
C THR A 368 10.05 -22.34 14.36
N GLU A 369 10.65 -23.50 14.61
CA GLU A 369 11.43 -24.21 13.59
C GLU A 369 10.59 -24.52 12.34
N SER A 370 9.35 -24.98 12.53
CA SER A 370 8.38 -25.21 11.46
C SER A 370 8.00 -23.91 10.74
N GLY A 371 7.76 -22.82 11.47
CA GLY A 371 7.44 -21.52 10.88
C GLY A 371 8.59 -20.94 10.06
N ALA A 372 9.82 -21.08 10.54
CA ALA A 372 11.01 -20.65 9.81
C ALA A 372 11.21 -21.46 8.52
N ALA A 373 10.99 -22.77 8.56
CA ALA A 373 11.06 -23.64 7.37
C ALA A 373 9.97 -23.30 6.35
N GLU A 374 8.73 -23.05 6.80
CA GLU A 374 7.62 -22.63 5.93
C GLU A 374 7.92 -21.29 5.23
N LEU A 375 8.39 -20.29 5.99
CA LEU A 375 8.74 -18.98 5.44
C LEU A 375 9.90 -19.09 4.45
N THR A 376 10.91 -19.92 4.75
CA THR A 376 12.06 -20.14 3.85
C THR A 376 11.61 -20.69 2.52
N ARG A 377 10.75 -21.72 2.53
CA ARG A 377 10.19 -22.27 1.29
C ARG A 377 9.42 -21.22 0.50
N ARG A 378 8.54 -20.43 1.16
CA ARG A 378 7.79 -19.34 0.49
C ARG A 378 8.73 -18.28 -0.10
N TYR A 379 9.82 -17.96 0.61
CA TYR A 379 10.83 -17.01 0.13
C TYR A 379 11.57 -17.53 -1.11
N GLU A 380 11.94 -18.82 -1.13
CA GLU A 380 12.60 -19.44 -2.28
C GLU A 380 11.65 -19.56 -3.49
N GLU A 381 10.43 -20.08 -3.27
CA GLU A 381 9.41 -20.25 -4.31
C GLU A 381 8.98 -18.92 -4.95
N SER A 382 8.95 -17.84 -4.16
CA SER A 382 8.65 -16.50 -4.68
C SER A 382 9.87 -15.79 -5.26
N GLY A 383 11.09 -16.30 -5.12
CA GLY A 383 12.27 -15.70 -5.75
C GLY A 383 12.54 -16.22 -7.16
N ALA A 384 12.14 -17.46 -7.43
CA ALA A 384 12.16 -18.09 -8.75
C ALA A 384 11.21 -17.37 -9.71
#